data_AF-A0A965JD53-F1
#
_entry.id   AF-A0A965JD53-F1
#
_cell.length_a   1.000
_cell.length_b   1.000
_cell.length_c   1.000
_cell.angle_alpha   90.00
_cell.angle_beta   90.00
_cell.angle_gamma   90.00
#
_symmetry.space_group_name_H-M   'P 1'
#
loop_
_entity.id
_entity.type
_entity.pdbx_description
1 polymer ?
#
loop_
_entity_poly.entity_id
_entity_poly.type
_entity_poly.pdbx_seq_one_letter_code
_entity_poly.pdbx_strand_id
1 'polypeptide(L)'
;MTDEYRGKVFKSGNSVALRLPKGLGMTEGTEMRMVREGPMAFRVEPVDATKRKIDISGFAGKAPWLKPIPPELREFEHRELDWHLLDKSGADR
;
A
#
# COMPACT_ATOMS: atom_id res chain seq x y z
N MET A 1 -23.28 3.51 3.59
CA MET A 1 -23.72 3.01 4.90
C MET A 1 -22.51 3.08 5.79
N THR A 2 -22.62 3.73 6.95
CA THR A 2 -21.45 4.01 7.79
C THR A 2 -21.04 2.72 8.50
N ASP A 3 -19.94 2.10 8.07
CA ASP A 3 -19.31 0.91 8.67
C ASP A 3 -18.64 1.25 10.02
N GLU A 4 -19.38 1.92 10.91
CA GLU A 4 -18.90 2.25 12.24
C GLU A 4 -19.23 1.13 13.22
N TYR A 5 -18.21 0.41 13.67
CA TYR A 5 -18.34 -0.66 14.66
C TYR A 5 -17.97 -0.15 16.04
N ARG A 6 -18.89 -0.27 17.00
CA ARG A 6 -18.61 0.03 18.41
C ARG A 6 -17.98 -1.18 19.09
N GLY A 7 -16.78 -1.00 19.62
CA GLY A 7 -16.04 -2.03 20.37
C GLY A 7 -15.57 -1.50 21.73
N LYS A 8 -15.33 -2.42 22.66
CA LYS A 8 -14.73 -2.11 23.97
C LYS A 8 -13.30 -2.63 24.02
N VAL A 9 -12.39 -1.78 24.48
CA VAL A 9 -11.00 -2.17 24.77
C VAL A 9 -10.97 -2.98 26.06
N PHE A 10 -10.21 -4.08 26.07
CA PHE A 10 -10.07 -4.94 27.24
C PHE A 10 -8.61 -5.33 27.47
N LYS A 11 -8.29 -5.71 28.71
CA LYS A 11 -6.94 -6.15 29.11
C LYS A 11 -6.63 -7.50 28.47
N SER A 12 -5.45 -7.61 27.88
CA SER A 12 -4.90 -8.83 27.30
C SER A 12 -3.45 -8.97 27.78
N GLY A 13 -3.26 -9.65 28.93
CA GLY A 13 -1.94 -9.75 29.56
C GLY A 13 -1.37 -8.38 29.97
N ASN A 14 -0.17 -8.07 29.48
CA ASN A 14 0.50 -6.76 29.62
C ASN A 14 0.13 -5.78 28.49
N SER A 15 -0.99 -6.00 27.81
CA SER A 15 -1.42 -5.21 26.67
C SER A 15 -2.92 -4.99 26.70
N VAL A 16 -3.41 -4.22 25.73
CA VAL A 16 -4.84 -4.00 25.49
C VAL A 16 -5.22 -4.51 24.12
N ALA A 17 -6.46 -4.98 23.98
CA ALA A 17 -7.00 -5.49 22.74
C ALA A 17 -8.35 -4.85 22.42
N LEU A 18 -8.64 -4.70 21.13
CA LEU A 18 -9.94 -4.30 20.60
C LEU A 18 -10.51 -5.47 19.79
N ARG A 19 -11.79 -5.78 19.98
CA ARG A 19 -12.45 -6.85 19.21
C ARG A 19 -12.77 -6.35 17.81
N LEU A 20 -12.27 -7.06 16.80
CA LEU A 20 -12.57 -6.82 15.40
C LEU A 20 -13.73 -7.75 14.98
N PRO A 21 -14.83 -7.22 14.43
CA PRO A 21 -15.92 -8.04 13.91
C PRO A 21 -15.48 -8.95 12.75
N LYS A 22 -16.02 -10.17 12.68
CA LYS A 22 -15.73 -11.13 11.59
C LYS A 22 -16.06 -10.61 10.20
N GLY A 23 -17.02 -9.69 10.09
CA GLY A 23 -17.41 -9.05 8.83
C GLY A 23 -16.31 -8.18 8.19
N LEU A 24 -15.23 -7.86 8.93
CA LEU A 24 -14.08 -7.12 8.38
C LEU A 24 -13.17 -7.97 7.50
N GLY A 25 -13.41 -9.28 7.37
CA GLY A 25 -12.67 -10.16 6.46
C GLY A 25 -11.25 -10.50 6.92
N MET A 26 -10.89 -10.23 8.18
CA MET A 26 -9.61 -10.63 8.75
C MET A 26 -9.67 -12.08 9.22
N THR A 27 -8.67 -12.88 8.85
CA THR A 27 -8.53 -14.27 9.29
C THR A 27 -7.79 -14.35 10.63
N GLU A 28 -8.17 -15.32 11.47
CA GLU A 28 -7.45 -15.59 12.72
C GLU A 28 -6.00 -16.00 12.42
N GLY A 29 -5.05 -15.51 13.22
CA GLY A 29 -3.63 -15.79 13.03
C GLY A 29 -2.92 -14.93 11.98
N THR A 30 -3.61 -14.01 11.30
CA THR A 30 -2.96 -13.05 10.40
C THR A 30 -2.11 -12.06 11.17
N GLU A 31 -0.83 -11.96 10.79
CA GLU A 31 0.08 -10.96 11.34
C GLU A 31 -0.25 -9.58 10.76
N MET A 32 -0.48 -8.61 11.65
CA MET A 32 -0.89 -7.26 11.31
C MET A 32 0.13 -6.25 11.84
N ARG A 33 0.45 -5.25 11.02
CA ARG A 33 1.19 -4.07 11.41
C ARG A 33 0.20 -2.99 11.84
N MET A 34 0.46 -2.35 12.98
CA MET A 34 -0.25 -1.16 13.41
C MET A 34 0.66 0.07 13.26
N VAL A 35 0.19 1.07 12.52
CA VAL A 35 0.87 2.35 12.32
C VAL A 35 0.05 3.45 12.99
N ARG A 36 0.71 4.26 13.82
CA ARG A 36 0.07 5.41 14.47
C ARG A 36 0.14 6.63 13.53
N GLU A 37 -1.02 7.17 13.18
CA GLU A 37 -1.12 8.36 12.32
C GLU A 37 -1.43 9.63 13.13
N GLY A 38 -1.92 9.49 14.36
CA GLY A 38 -2.21 10.64 15.23
C GLY A 38 -2.66 10.25 16.65
N PRO A 39 -3.25 11.20 17.40
CA PRO A 39 -3.90 10.92 18.67
C PRO A 39 -5.13 10.02 18.44
N MET A 40 -5.08 8.78 18.95
CA MET A 40 -6.14 7.77 18.81
C MET A 40 -6.49 7.39 17.35
N ALA A 41 -5.63 7.73 16.39
CA ALA A 41 -5.76 7.34 14.99
C ALA A 41 -4.70 6.29 14.64
N PHE A 42 -5.15 5.09 14.31
CA PHE A 42 -4.29 3.95 13.98
C PHE A 42 -4.76 3.31 12.68
N ARG A 43 -3.79 3.03 11.80
CA ARG A 43 -4.00 2.25 10.59
C ARG A 43 -3.45 0.85 10.81
N VAL A 44 -4.26 -0.17 10.53
CA VAL A 44 -3.88 -1.58 10.68
C VAL A 44 -3.85 -2.22 9.30
N GLU A 45 -2.74 -2.85 8.96
CA GLU A 45 -2.53 -3.49 7.65
C GLU A 45 -1.85 -4.86 7.81
N PRO A 46 -2.13 -5.86 6.97
CA PRO A 46 -1.42 -7.13 7.00
C PRO A 46 0.08 -6.94 6.74
N VAL A 47 0.94 -7.63 7.51
CA VAL A 47 2.40 -7.57 7.31
C VAL A 47 2.79 -8.18 5.97
N ASP A 48 2.24 -9.35 5.66
CA ASP A 48 2.40 -10.02 4.36
C ASP A 48 1.15 -9.79 3.50
N ALA A 49 0.85 -8.52 3.23
CA ALA A 49 -0.14 -8.18 2.22
C ALA A 49 0.41 -8.69 0.88
N THR A 50 -0.17 -9.79 0.35
CA THR A 50 0.19 -10.30 -0.97
C THR A 50 0.21 -9.13 -1.94
N LYS A 51 1.36 -8.86 -2.56
CA LYS A 51 1.54 -7.75 -3.50
C LYS A 51 0.33 -7.71 -4.41
N ARG A 52 -0.40 -6.59 -4.44
CA ARG A 52 -1.54 -6.41 -5.33
C ARG A 52 -1.03 -6.57 -6.76
N LYS A 53 -1.13 -7.79 -7.29
CA LYS A 53 -0.78 -8.06 -8.68
C LYS A 53 -1.84 -7.37 -9.50
N ILE A 54 -1.40 -6.56 -10.47
CA ILE A 54 -2.32 -6.04 -11.47
C ILE A 54 -2.90 -7.26 -12.17
N ASP A 55 -4.24 -7.37 -12.17
CA ASP A 55 -4.91 -8.40 -12.93
C ASP A 55 -4.78 -8.08 -14.42
N ILE A 56 -3.82 -8.74 -15.06
CA ILE A 56 -3.53 -8.58 -16.48
C ILE A 56 -4.58 -9.24 -17.37
N SER A 57 -5.46 -10.10 -16.85
CA SER A 57 -6.43 -10.84 -17.66
C SER A 57 -7.40 -9.90 -18.40
N GLY A 58 -7.71 -8.75 -17.80
CA GLY A 58 -8.62 -7.75 -18.39
C GLY A 58 -8.05 -6.99 -19.59
N PHE A 59 -6.74 -7.00 -19.81
CA PHE A 59 -6.08 -6.20 -20.85
C PHE A 59 -4.93 -6.88 -21.61
N ALA A 60 -4.48 -8.04 -21.16
CA ALA A 60 -3.50 -8.85 -21.89
C ALA A 60 -4.04 -9.14 -23.30
N GLY A 61 -3.27 -8.77 -24.32
CA GLY A 61 -3.64 -9.00 -25.72
C GLY A 61 -4.66 -8.01 -26.32
N LYS A 62 -5.09 -6.96 -25.61
CA LYS A 62 -6.03 -5.96 -26.16
C LYS A 62 -5.41 -4.97 -27.16
N ALA A 63 -4.09 -4.92 -27.27
CA ALA A 63 -3.39 -4.07 -28.23
C ALA A 63 -2.43 -4.89 -29.12
N PRO A 64 -2.93 -5.84 -29.93
CA PRO A 64 -2.10 -6.68 -30.80
C PRO A 64 -1.41 -5.89 -31.92
N TRP A 65 -1.90 -4.69 -32.22
CA TRP A 65 -1.32 -3.77 -33.20
C TRP A 65 -0.13 -2.96 -32.64
N LEU A 66 0.11 -3.02 -31.32
CA LEU A 66 1.19 -2.27 -30.70
C LEU A 66 2.53 -2.92 -31.07
N LYS A 67 3.34 -2.20 -31.83
CA LYS A 67 4.69 -2.64 -32.21
C LYS A 67 5.72 -2.04 -31.25
N PRO A 68 6.78 -2.78 -30.90
CA PRO A 68 7.92 -2.20 -30.19
C PRO A 68 8.46 -0.97 -30.93
N ILE A 69 8.81 0.06 -30.17
CA ILE A 69 9.42 1.28 -30.69
C ILE A 69 10.81 0.91 -31.26
N PRO A 70 11.19 1.39 -32.46
CA PRO A 70 12.53 1.21 -33.02
C PRO A 70 13.64 1.63 -32.06
N PRO A 71 14.81 0.97 -32.07
CA PRO A 71 15.95 1.30 -31.21
C PRO A 71 16.28 2.79 -31.17
N GLU A 72 16.29 3.43 -32.34
CA GLU A 72 16.63 4.86 -32.48
C GLU A 72 15.69 5.80 -31.70
N LEU A 73 14.45 5.37 -31.46
CA LEU A 73 13.41 6.17 -30.79
C LEU A 73 13.27 5.83 -29.29
N ARG A 74 13.95 4.79 -28.80
CA ARG A 74 13.98 4.40 -27.38
C ARG A 74 15.33 4.66 -26.71
N GLU A 75 16.34 4.98 -27.50
CA GLU A 75 17.65 5.41 -27.00
C GLU A 75 17.51 6.82 -26.42
N PHE A 76 17.88 6.95 -25.15
CA PHE A 76 17.97 8.26 -24.51
C PHE A 76 19.42 8.70 -24.58
N GLU A 77 19.64 9.97 -24.93
CA GLU A 77 20.95 10.59 -24.72
C GLU A 77 21.30 10.54 -23.23
N HIS A 78 22.55 10.20 -22.92
CA HIS A 78 23.02 10.23 -21.56
C HIS A 78 23.04 11.69 -21.08
N ARG A 79 22.17 12.00 -20.13
CA ARG A 79 22.18 13.27 -19.41
C ARG A 79 22.58 13.04 -17.97
N GLU A 80 23.27 14.02 -17.37
CA GLU A 80 23.43 14.05 -15.93
C GLU A 80 22.05 14.14 -15.28
N LEU A 81 21.82 13.34 -14.24
CA LEU A 81 20.60 13.39 -13.47
C LEU A 81 20.63 14.63 -12.58
N ASP A 82 19.50 15.34 -12.50
CA ASP A 82 19.34 16.51 -11.66
C ASP A 82 19.22 16.14 -10.17
N TRP A 83 20.26 15.51 -9.61
CA TRP A 83 20.29 15.07 -8.21
C TRP A 83 20.00 16.22 -7.23
N HIS A 84 20.39 17.45 -7.60
CA HIS A 84 20.12 18.66 -6.82
C HIS A 84 18.63 19.00 -6.64
N LEU A 85 17.72 18.42 -7.44
CA LEU A 85 16.27 18.58 -7.32
C LEU A 85 15.66 17.60 -6.30
N LEU A 86 16.31 16.47 -6.03
CA LEU A 86 15.85 15.48 -5.04
C LEU A 86 16.16 15.92 -3.59
N ASP A 87 17.21 16.71 -3.38
CA ASP A 87 17.57 17.22 -2.05
C ASP A 87 16.56 18.24 -1.47
N LYS A 88 15.67 18.80 -2.30
CA LYS A 88 14.67 19.81 -1.85
C LYS A 88 13.36 19.22 -1.30
N SER A 89 13.18 17.90 -1.29
CA SER A 89 11.95 17.29 -0.76
C SER A 89 12.04 16.77 0.69
N GLY A 90 13.05 17.20 1.46
CA GLY A 90 13.28 16.69 2.82
C GLY A 90 13.64 17.72 3.90
N ALA A 91 13.52 19.03 3.65
CA ALA A 91 13.88 20.06 4.62
C ALA A 91 12.70 20.80 5.26
N ASP A 92 11.47 20.32 5.06
CA ASP A 92 10.30 20.88 5.77
C ASP A 92 9.26 19.79 6.06
N ARG A 93 9.59 18.95 7.06
CA ARG A 93 8.60 18.21 7.87
C ARG A 93 9.21 17.70 9.17
#